data_AF-A0A8H7G9X2-F1
#
_entry.id   AF-A0A8H7G9X2-F1
#
_cell.length_a   1.000
_cell.length_b   1.000
_cell.length_c   1.000
_cell.angle_alpha   90.00
_cell.angle_beta   90.00
_cell.angle_gamma   90.00
#
_symmetry.space_group_name_H-M   'P 1'
#
loop_
_entity.id
_entity.type
_entity.pdbx_description
1 polymer ?
#
loop_
_entity_poly.entity_id
_entity_poly.type
_entity_poly.pdbx_seq_one_letter_code
_entity_poly.pdbx_strand_id
1 'polypeptide(L)'
;MPVVPRLRELTEKTVGQVLFNPAPSTDSILAMIVLALWMTVGAASAAPRDERLIIAAAVSMAVNLRLNDAVAYLSRLKSATSDGTDAAVDIEDVIDKARLGLIVLQWLCLTNVESMLCMGTGRLPLSPRNGSDCDVLEWSPASSTTLESGRDVRLALSGKIYATTEAGLRLRFARRADLEIFYLKSVEIFSEFDYLGNFLTPLSETRDNYAEGMPLPKGWYKTVVYNGICLPEFWGKQALFLSQDILASAISRFEQSADLSMMPDSAFAMICYTAAYLVHVKISALQAVNIRIPGSSDMLLQRTREILMSAVCAPDHIPAHGARFIAMLVDSYEAQVRESLQHQPADGNRREGSPHRTVPQATGSLLTIPSPSLSNGRDHDLRSPALMHMARQLDVGLGTHGAANARDVEIRESILVEFELALTL
;
A
#
# COMPACT_ATOMS: atom_id res chain seq x y z
N MET A 1 27.30 19.26 -15.33
CA MET A 1 26.23 19.49 -16.35
C MET A 1 24.95 18.94 -15.75
N PRO A 2 23.86 19.71 -15.68
CA PRO A 2 22.63 19.20 -15.07
C PRO A 2 22.04 18.11 -15.99
N VAL A 3 22.02 16.88 -15.50
CA VAL A 3 21.48 15.70 -16.20
C VAL A 3 19.95 15.78 -16.30
N VAL A 4 19.31 16.44 -15.33
CA VAL A 4 17.86 16.54 -15.17
C VAL A 4 17.16 17.23 -16.35
N PRO A 5 17.58 18.41 -16.85
CA PRO A 5 16.95 19.04 -18.02
C PRO A 5 17.02 18.16 -19.28
N ARG A 6 18.12 17.42 -19.47
CA ARG A 6 18.31 16.57 -20.65
C ARG A 6 17.48 15.29 -20.59
N LEU A 7 17.38 14.67 -19.41
CA LEU A 7 16.45 13.56 -19.18
C LEU A 7 15.02 14.02 -19.39
N ARG A 8 14.66 15.21 -18.88
CA ARG A 8 13.33 15.78 -19.09
C ARG A 8 13.03 16.03 -20.56
N GLU A 9 13.93 16.69 -21.31
CA GLU A 9 13.75 16.93 -22.74
C GLU A 9 13.60 15.61 -23.50
N LEU A 10 14.41 14.60 -23.17
CA LEU A 10 14.32 13.27 -23.75
C LEU A 10 12.98 12.61 -23.44
N THR A 11 12.52 12.70 -22.18
CA THR A 11 11.22 12.19 -21.75
C THR A 11 10.12 12.91 -22.52
N GLU A 12 10.05 14.24 -22.49
CA GLU A 12 9.03 15.03 -23.20
C GLU A 12 8.99 14.75 -24.71
N LYS A 13 10.16 14.61 -25.34
CA LYS A 13 10.26 14.24 -26.77
C LYS A 13 9.72 12.83 -27.02
N THR A 14 10.06 11.88 -26.16
CA THR A 14 9.59 10.49 -26.25
C THR A 14 8.09 10.41 -25.98
N VAL A 15 7.60 11.13 -24.97
CA VAL A 15 6.16 11.26 -24.66
C VAL A 15 5.43 11.83 -25.85
N GLY A 16 5.91 12.92 -26.45
CA GLY A 16 5.28 13.53 -27.60
C GLY A 16 5.12 12.52 -28.75
N GLN A 17 6.18 11.74 -29.05
CA GLN A 17 6.12 10.70 -30.06
C GLN A 17 5.07 9.62 -29.72
N VAL A 18 5.04 9.16 -28.47
CA VAL A 18 4.04 8.18 -28.01
C VAL A 18 2.64 8.76 -28.02
N LEU A 19 2.44 10.02 -27.67
CA LEU A 19 1.12 10.65 -27.56
C LEU A 19 0.48 10.90 -28.93
N PHE A 20 1.27 11.18 -29.96
CA PHE A 20 0.77 11.41 -31.33
C PHE A 20 0.63 10.13 -32.17
N ASN A 21 1.29 9.03 -31.79
CA ASN A 21 1.12 7.74 -32.47
C ASN A 21 1.30 6.54 -31.51
N PRO A 22 0.48 6.41 -30.46
CA PRO A 22 0.64 5.30 -29.54
C PRO A 22 0.13 4.02 -30.18
N ALA A 23 0.99 3.02 -30.31
CA ALA A 23 0.50 1.65 -30.37
C ALA A 23 -0.08 1.32 -28.99
N PRO A 24 -1.40 1.05 -28.87
CA PRO A 24 -2.02 0.77 -27.58
C PRO A 24 -1.39 -0.50 -27.00
N SER A 25 -0.74 -0.35 -25.84
CA SER A 25 -0.13 -1.45 -25.09
C SER A 25 -0.21 -1.15 -23.59
N THR A 26 -0.10 -2.18 -22.76
CA THR A 26 -0.06 -2.04 -21.30
C THR A 26 1.14 -1.19 -20.87
N ASP A 27 2.28 -1.32 -21.54
CA ASP A 27 3.49 -0.56 -21.21
C ASP A 27 3.34 0.93 -21.60
N SER A 28 2.70 1.23 -22.74
CA SER A 28 2.37 2.60 -23.13
C SER A 28 1.41 3.26 -22.14
N ILE A 29 0.40 2.51 -21.66
CA ILE A 29 -0.54 2.99 -20.63
C ILE A 29 0.21 3.31 -19.33
N LEU A 30 1.04 2.37 -18.84
CA LEU A 30 1.84 2.56 -17.62
C LEU A 30 2.77 3.76 -17.72
N ALA A 31 3.47 3.90 -18.85
CA ALA A 31 4.32 5.06 -19.12
C ALA A 31 3.50 6.35 -19.03
N MET A 32 2.32 6.40 -19.64
CA MET A 32 1.46 7.59 -19.62
C MET A 32 0.90 7.91 -18.22
N ILE A 33 0.61 6.90 -17.40
CA ILE A 33 0.21 7.10 -15.99
C ILE A 33 1.37 7.72 -15.20
N VAL A 34 2.56 7.11 -15.25
CA VAL A 34 3.77 7.63 -14.57
C VAL A 34 4.03 9.06 -15.01
N LEU A 35 3.93 9.30 -16.32
CA LEU A 35 4.09 10.59 -16.93
C LEU A 35 3.06 11.61 -16.46
N ALA A 36 1.79 11.23 -16.27
CA ALA A 36 0.75 12.14 -15.78
C ALA A 36 0.92 12.48 -14.29
N LEU A 37 1.42 11.54 -13.48
CA LEU A 37 1.72 11.76 -12.06
C LEU A 37 3.06 12.47 -11.83
N TRP A 38 3.97 12.41 -12.80
CA TRP A 38 5.28 13.04 -12.68
C TRP A 38 5.13 14.56 -12.71
N MET A 39 5.04 15.16 -11.52
CA MET A 39 5.16 16.61 -11.33
C MET A 39 6.45 17.09 -11.98
N THR A 40 6.37 18.06 -12.90
CA THR A 40 7.55 18.56 -13.59
C THR A 40 8.47 19.28 -12.61
N VAL A 41 9.46 18.55 -12.09
CA VAL A 41 10.49 19.07 -11.20
C VAL A 41 11.18 20.28 -11.86
N GLY A 42 11.14 21.44 -11.19
CA GLY A 42 11.93 22.62 -11.55
C GLY A 42 11.42 23.47 -12.73
N ALA A 43 10.15 23.38 -13.11
CA ALA A 43 9.62 24.02 -14.32
C ALA A 43 9.03 25.43 -14.09
N ALA A 44 9.84 26.44 -13.71
CA ALA A 44 9.35 27.82 -13.71
C ALA A 44 9.09 28.40 -15.13
N SER A 45 9.50 27.69 -16.20
CA SER A 45 9.55 28.25 -17.57
C SER A 45 9.12 27.31 -18.71
N ALA A 46 8.66 26.08 -18.44
CA ALA A 46 8.18 25.19 -19.51
C ALA A 46 6.69 25.41 -19.78
N ALA A 47 6.25 25.22 -21.03
CA ALA A 47 4.85 25.30 -21.40
C ALA A 47 3.99 24.40 -20.47
N PRO A 48 2.81 24.86 -20.02
CA PRO A 48 1.96 24.10 -19.13
C PRO A 48 1.57 22.79 -19.82
N ARG A 49 2.00 21.68 -19.22
CA ARG A 49 1.65 20.33 -19.66
C ARG A 49 0.27 20.00 -19.12
N ASP A 50 -0.68 19.69 -19.99
CA ASP A 50 -2.01 19.24 -19.56
C ASP A 50 -1.94 17.74 -19.23
N GLU A 51 -1.63 17.41 -17.96
CA GLU A 51 -1.60 16.04 -17.42
C GLU A 51 -2.91 15.29 -17.68
N ARG A 52 -4.03 16.03 -17.78
CA ARG A 52 -5.35 15.45 -18.06
C ARG A 52 -5.46 14.96 -19.49
N LEU A 53 -4.80 15.61 -20.44
CA LEU A 53 -4.77 15.15 -21.83
C LEU A 53 -4.00 13.84 -21.94
N ILE A 54 -2.91 13.71 -21.17
CA ILE A 54 -2.09 12.50 -21.12
C ILE A 54 -2.88 11.34 -20.52
N ILE A 55 -3.53 11.55 -19.37
CA ILE A 55 -4.32 10.49 -18.75
C ILE A 55 -5.54 10.12 -19.61
N ALA A 56 -6.20 11.09 -20.26
CA ALA A 56 -7.30 10.81 -21.19
C ALA A 56 -6.85 9.96 -22.38
N ALA A 57 -5.66 10.21 -22.92
CA ALA A 57 -5.08 9.36 -23.96
C ALA A 57 -4.79 7.94 -23.45
N ALA A 58 -4.29 7.79 -22.22
CA ALA A 58 -4.08 6.49 -21.58
C ALA A 58 -5.40 5.72 -21.38
N VAL A 59 -6.48 6.40 -20.94
CA VAL A 59 -7.82 5.82 -20.83
C VAL A 59 -8.34 5.37 -22.18
N SER A 60 -8.18 6.18 -23.24
CA SER A 60 -8.57 5.77 -24.59
C SER A 60 -7.80 4.52 -25.07
N MET A 61 -6.50 4.43 -24.79
CA MET A 61 -5.72 3.22 -25.08
C MET A 61 -6.22 2.00 -24.30
N ALA A 62 -6.52 2.16 -23.01
CA ALA A 62 -7.03 1.08 -22.16
C ALA A 62 -8.41 0.57 -22.62
N VAL A 63 -9.31 1.48 -23.02
CA VAL A 63 -10.61 1.11 -23.60
C VAL A 63 -10.42 0.38 -24.95
N ASN A 64 -9.47 0.82 -25.78
CA ASN A 64 -9.17 0.11 -27.04
C ASN A 64 -8.64 -1.32 -26.81
N LEU A 65 -7.94 -1.55 -25.69
CA LEU A 65 -7.50 -2.88 -25.24
C LEU A 65 -8.58 -3.63 -24.44
N ARG A 66 -9.77 -3.05 -24.26
CA ARG A 66 -10.88 -3.60 -23.47
C ARG A 66 -10.53 -3.92 -22.02
N LEU A 67 -9.62 -3.15 -21.42
CA LEU A 67 -9.28 -3.36 -20.00
C LEU A 67 -10.49 -3.09 -19.08
N ASN A 68 -11.40 -2.21 -19.50
CA ASN A 68 -12.67 -1.95 -18.80
C ASN A 68 -13.60 -3.17 -18.76
N ASP A 69 -13.55 -4.05 -19.77
CA ASP A 69 -14.38 -5.26 -19.84
C ASP A 69 -13.79 -6.39 -18.97
N ALA A 70 -12.50 -6.33 -18.67
CA ALA A 70 -11.79 -7.35 -17.89
C ALA A 70 -12.32 -7.44 -16.45
N VAL A 71 -12.75 -6.31 -15.87
CA VAL A 71 -13.37 -6.26 -14.54
C VAL A 71 -14.65 -7.09 -14.52
N ALA A 72 -15.56 -6.84 -15.45
CA ALA A 72 -16.82 -7.57 -15.56
C ALA A 72 -16.62 -9.04 -15.94
N TYR A 73 -15.55 -9.36 -16.69
CA TYR A 73 -15.18 -10.75 -16.97
C TYR A 73 -14.69 -11.47 -15.71
N LEU A 74 -13.80 -10.83 -14.94
CA LEU A 74 -13.29 -11.39 -13.69
C LEU A 74 -14.40 -11.59 -12.66
N SER A 75 -15.35 -10.65 -12.53
CA SER A 75 -16.53 -10.82 -11.68
C SER A 75 -17.36 -12.04 -12.06
N ARG A 76 -17.62 -12.24 -13.36
CA ARG A 76 -18.38 -13.41 -13.86
C ARG A 76 -17.66 -14.73 -13.58
N LEU A 77 -16.34 -14.74 -13.76
CA LEU A 77 -15.50 -15.91 -13.48
C LEU A 77 -15.52 -16.28 -12.00
N LYS A 78 -15.45 -15.26 -11.11
CA LYS A 78 -15.59 -15.46 -9.67
C LYS A 78 -16.95 -16.02 -9.27
N SER A 79 -18.04 -15.46 -9.82
CA SER A 79 -19.39 -15.99 -9.55
C SER A 79 -19.59 -17.42 -10.05
N ALA A 80 -18.98 -17.80 -11.18
CA ALA A 80 -19.05 -19.17 -11.68
C ALA A 80 -18.25 -20.16 -10.80
N THR A 81 -17.16 -19.68 -10.17
CA THR A 81 -16.34 -20.50 -9.27
C THR A 81 -17.07 -20.75 -7.94
N SER A 82 -17.90 -19.81 -7.46
CA SER A 82 -18.63 -19.98 -6.19
C SER A 82 -19.75 -21.03 -6.25
N ASP A 83 -20.22 -21.41 -7.44
CA ASP A 83 -21.33 -22.36 -7.61
C ASP A 83 -20.92 -23.83 -7.39
N GLY A 84 -19.69 -24.09 -6.94
CA GLY A 84 -19.29 -25.40 -6.41
C GLY A 84 -19.20 -26.52 -7.46
N THR A 85 -19.12 -26.17 -8.73
CA THR A 85 -18.84 -27.16 -9.78
C THR A 85 -17.36 -27.51 -9.67
N ASP A 86 -17.05 -28.67 -9.10
CA ASP A 86 -15.73 -29.25 -8.84
C ASP A 86 -14.95 -29.56 -10.15
N ALA A 87 -14.85 -28.58 -11.03
CA ALA A 87 -14.01 -28.66 -12.21
C ALA A 87 -12.56 -28.57 -11.75
N ALA A 88 -11.78 -29.59 -12.10
CA ALA A 88 -10.34 -29.59 -11.91
C ALA A 88 -9.76 -28.23 -12.29
N VAL A 89 -9.02 -27.60 -11.38
CA VAL A 89 -8.43 -26.27 -11.56
C VAL A 89 -7.60 -26.29 -12.84
N ASP A 90 -8.14 -25.69 -13.89
CA ASP A 90 -7.49 -25.60 -15.18
C ASP A 90 -6.31 -24.63 -15.06
N ILE A 91 -5.11 -25.10 -15.42
CA ILE A 91 -3.89 -24.27 -15.39
C ILE A 91 -4.05 -23.07 -16.33
N GLU A 92 -4.81 -23.23 -17.42
CA GLU A 92 -5.14 -22.15 -18.34
C GLU A 92 -6.03 -21.08 -17.67
N ASP A 93 -7.01 -21.51 -16.85
CA ASP A 93 -7.82 -20.61 -16.02
C ASP A 93 -6.98 -19.86 -14.97
N VAL A 94 -5.97 -20.50 -14.37
CA VAL A 94 -5.05 -19.83 -13.43
C VAL A 94 -4.18 -18.77 -14.13
N ILE A 95 -3.65 -19.07 -15.32
CA ILE A 95 -2.84 -18.12 -16.10
C ILE A 95 -3.69 -16.95 -16.58
N ASP A 96 -4.90 -17.23 -17.06
CA ASP A 96 -5.83 -16.19 -17.49
C ASP A 96 -6.28 -15.34 -16.31
N LYS A 97 -6.55 -15.94 -15.14
CA LYS A 97 -6.81 -15.19 -13.89
C LYS A 97 -5.66 -14.28 -13.49
N ALA A 98 -4.42 -14.75 -13.56
CA ALA A 98 -3.24 -13.93 -13.23
C ALA A 98 -3.07 -12.75 -14.20
N ARG A 99 -3.25 -12.99 -15.50
CA ARG A 99 -3.20 -11.94 -16.53
C ARG A 99 -4.34 -10.93 -16.38
N LEU A 100 -5.55 -11.42 -16.13
CA LEU A 100 -6.74 -10.60 -15.88
C LEU A 100 -6.57 -9.77 -14.60
N GLY A 101 -5.98 -10.35 -13.56
CA GLY A 101 -5.66 -9.64 -12.31
C GLY A 101 -4.76 -8.43 -12.59
N LEU A 102 -3.65 -8.62 -13.31
CA LEU A 102 -2.76 -7.52 -13.68
C LEU A 102 -3.47 -6.44 -14.51
N ILE A 103 -4.29 -6.85 -15.48
CA ILE A 103 -5.09 -5.95 -16.32
C ILE A 103 -6.10 -5.14 -15.49
N VAL A 104 -6.79 -5.79 -14.55
CA VAL A 104 -7.77 -5.15 -13.66
C VAL A 104 -7.09 -4.16 -12.72
N LEU A 105 -5.95 -4.53 -12.14
CA LEU A 105 -5.14 -3.62 -11.32
C LEU A 105 -4.66 -2.41 -12.11
N GLN A 106 -4.23 -2.63 -13.36
CA GLN A 106 -3.84 -1.53 -14.25
C GLN A 106 -5.02 -0.61 -14.57
N TRP A 107 -6.21 -1.16 -14.82
CA TRP A 107 -7.43 -0.37 -15.04
C TRP A 107 -7.80 0.45 -13.80
N LEU A 108 -7.84 -0.16 -12.62
CA LEU A 108 -8.16 0.53 -11.36
C LEU A 108 -7.18 1.66 -11.08
N CYS A 109 -5.88 1.40 -11.25
CA CYS A 109 -4.81 2.39 -11.17
C CYS A 109 -5.04 3.57 -12.13
N LEU A 110 -5.31 3.28 -13.39
CA LEU A 110 -5.58 4.30 -14.41
C LEU A 110 -6.80 5.17 -14.04
N THR A 111 -7.89 4.55 -13.62
CA THR A 111 -9.09 5.28 -13.20
C THR A 111 -8.84 6.14 -11.96
N ASN A 112 -8.02 5.66 -11.01
CA ASN A 112 -7.56 6.40 -9.81
C ASN A 112 -6.84 7.68 -10.19
N VAL A 113 -5.86 7.59 -11.08
CA VAL A 113 -5.11 8.76 -11.52
C VAL A 113 -6.00 9.72 -12.31
N GLU A 114 -6.89 9.22 -13.19
CA GLU A 114 -7.80 10.09 -13.94
C GLU A 114 -8.74 10.86 -13.01
N SER A 115 -9.41 10.17 -12.07
CA SER A 115 -10.27 10.79 -11.08
C SER A 115 -9.54 11.85 -10.28
N MET A 116 -8.34 11.53 -9.78
CA MET A 116 -7.49 12.46 -9.06
C MET A 116 -7.24 13.74 -9.85
N LEU A 117 -6.87 13.63 -11.13
CA LEU A 117 -6.58 14.77 -12.00
C LEU A 117 -7.84 15.56 -12.44
N CYS A 118 -9.02 14.94 -12.39
CA CYS A 118 -10.31 15.55 -12.73
C CYS A 118 -11.01 16.22 -11.54
N MET A 119 -10.73 15.80 -10.30
CA MET A 119 -11.36 16.34 -9.10
C MET A 119 -11.14 17.86 -8.96
N GLY A 120 -12.21 18.59 -8.64
CA GLY A 120 -12.18 20.06 -8.47
C GLY A 120 -12.12 20.87 -9.77
N THR A 121 -12.01 20.22 -10.94
CA THR A 121 -11.81 20.90 -12.23
C THR A 121 -13.12 21.19 -12.99
N GLY A 122 -14.22 20.61 -12.53
CA GLY A 122 -15.52 20.62 -13.23
C GLY A 122 -15.58 19.65 -14.43
N ARG A 123 -14.48 18.99 -14.79
CA ARG A 123 -14.48 17.92 -15.80
C ARG A 123 -14.86 16.59 -15.16
N LEU A 124 -15.50 15.73 -15.95
CA LEU A 124 -15.79 14.35 -15.56
C LEU A 124 -14.67 13.45 -16.11
N PRO A 125 -14.22 12.43 -15.34
CA PRO A 125 -13.36 11.39 -15.87
C PRO A 125 -14.05 10.68 -17.05
N LEU A 126 -13.26 10.23 -18.02
CA LEU A 126 -13.71 9.47 -19.17
C LEU A 126 -13.96 8.00 -18.79
N SER A 127 -13.25 7.48 -17.80
CA SER A 127 -13.51 6.14 -17.25
C SER A 127 -14.71 6.17 -16.30
N PRO A 128 -15.84 5.54 -16.66
CA PRO A 128 -16.93 5.38 -15.71
C PRO A 128 -16.47 4.42 -14.62
N ARG A 129 -16.60 4.84 -13.36
CA ARG A 129 -16.44 3.94 -12.22
C ARG A 129 -17.78 3.36 -11.85
N ASN A 130 -17.87 2.05 -11.85
CA ASN A 130 -18.98 1.35 -11.22
C ASN A 130 -18.57 1.01 -9.79
N GLY A 131 -19.51 1.11 -8.83
CA GLY A 131 -19.23 0.70 -7.45
C GLY A 131 -18.69 -0.74 -7.36
N SER A 132 -19.14 -1.60 -8.27
CA SER A 132 -18.68 -2.99 -8.41
C SER A 132 -17.21 -3.13 -8.77
N ASP A 133 -16.58 -2.13 -9.38
CA ASP A 133 -15.18 -2.24 -9.83
C ASP A 133 -14.23 -2.35 -8.63
N CYS A 134 -14.59 -1.71 -7.51
CA CYS A 134 -13.85 -1.81 -6.25
C CYS A 134 -14.12 -3.12 -5.50
N ASP A 135 -15.26 -3.78 -5.77
CA ASP A 135 -15.66 -5.03 -5.12
C ASP A 135 -14.98 -6.25 -5.78
N VAL A 136 -14.47 -6.11 -7.01
CA VAL A 136 -13.80 -7.19 -7.75
C VAL A 136 -12.51 -7.62 -7.08
N LEU A 137 -11.78 -6.67 -6.50
CA LEU A 137 -10.72 -6.95 -5.55
C LEU A 137 -11.39 -7.40 -4.27
N GLU A 138 -11.77 -8.68 -4.30
CA GLU A 138 -12.40 -9.35 -3.20
C GLU A 138 -11.51 -9.08 -2.01
N TRP A 139 -12.08 -8.37 -1.03
CA TRP A 139 -11.44 -8.09 0.25
C TRP A 139 -11.24 -9.37 1.05
N SER A 140 -11.25 -10.54 0.37
CA SER A 140 -11.12 -11.87 0.88
C SER A 140 -9.98 -11.83 1.87
N PRO A 141 -10.33 -11.79 3.16
CA PRO A 141 -9.86 -12.81 4.01
C PRO A 141 -8.46 -13.38 3.71
N ALA A 142 -8.42 -14.53 3.06
CA ALA A 142 -7.22 -15.34 2.89
C ALA A 142 -6.10 -14.68 2.07
N SER A 143 -6.41 -13.63 1.29
CA SER A 143 -5.46 -12.97 0.39
C SER A 143 -4.54 -11.98 1.12
N SER A 144 -4.97 -11.42 2.26
CA SER A 144 -4.31 -10.28 2.94
C SER A 144 -2.93 -10.55 3.57
N THR A 145 -2.38 -11.75 3.39
CA THR A 145 -1.09 -12.15 3.99
C THR A 145 0.12 -11.74 3.16
N THR A 146 -0.07 -11.41 1.88
CA THR A 146 1.03 -11.05 0.98
C THR A 146 1.12 -9.53 0.76
N LEU A 147 2.32 -9.06 0.41
CA LEU A 147 2.56 -7.64 0.13
C LEU A 147 1.67 -7.16 -1.02
N GLU A 148 1.54 -7.97 -2.07
CA GLU A 148 0.75 -7.72 -3.27
C GLU A 148 -0.72 -7.49 -2.92
N SER A 149 -1.30 -8.33 -2.05
CA SER A 149 -2.68 -8.13 -1.61
C SER A 149 -2.86 -6.83 -0.83
N GLY A 150 -1.85 -6.40 -0.07
CA GLY A 150 -1.85 -5.08 0.56
C GLY A 150 -1.87 -3.93 -0.45
N ARG A 151 -1.17 -4.07 -1.59
CA ARG A 151 -1.19 -3.09 -2.69
C ARG A 151 -2.57 -3.01 -3.32
N ASP A 152 -3.17 -4.17 -3.59
CA ASP A 152 -4.50 -4.28 -4.20
C ASP A 152 -5.57 -3.63 -3.30
N VAL A 153 -5.52 -3.89 -1.99
CA VAL A 153 -6.43 -3.28 -1.01
C VAL A 153 -6.26 -1.76 -0.97
N ARG A 154 -5.02 -1.24 -0.97
CA ARG A 154 -4.79 0.21 -1.06
C ARG A 154 -5.36 0.80 -2.33
N LEU A 155 -5.15 0.13 -3.46
CA LEU A 155 -5.65 0.58 -4.76
C LEU A 155 -7.18 0.62 -4.79
N ALA A 156 -7.84 -0.41 -4.26
CA ALA A 156 -9.29 -0.48 -4.11
C ALA A 156 -9.81 0.62 -3.17
N LEU A 157 -9.14 0.84 -2.04
CA LEU A 157 -9.51 1.86 -1.06
C LEU A 157 -9.42 3.27 -1.66
N SER A 158 -8.32 3.60 -2.34
CA SER A 158 -8.19 4.86 -3.10
C SER A 158 -9.28 4.98 -4.17
N GLY A 159 -9.62 3.85 -4.81
CA GLY A 159 -10.78 3.72 -5.69
C GLY A 159 -12.07 4.21 -5.05
N LYS A 160 -12.39 3.69 -3.87
CA LYS A 160 -13.60 4.04 -3.14
C LYS A 160 -13.58 5.49 -2.66
N ILE A 161 -12.44 6.00 -2.18
CA ILE A 161 -12.27 7.41 -1.77
C ILE A 161 -12.57 8.36 -2.93
N TYR A 162 -11.96 8.13 -4.09
CA TYR A 162 -12.19 8.98 -5.26
C TYR A 162 -13.64 8.89 -5.76
N ALA A 163 -14.25 7.70 -5.77
CA ALA A 163 -15.65 7.54 -6.16
C ALA A 163 -16.61 8.30 -5.22
N THR A 164 -16.43 8.19 -3.91
CA THR A 164 -17.23 8.92 -2.90
C THR A 164 -17.02 10.44 -3.02
N THR A 165 -15.77 10.87 -3.24
CA THR A 165 -15.45 12.29 -3.44
C THR A 165 -16.13 12.85 -4.68
N GLU A 166 -16.05 12.15 -5.81
CA GLU A 166 -16.73 12.56 -7.03
C GLU A 166 -18.24 12.60 -6.88
N ALA A 167 -18.84 11.62 -6.19
CA ALA A 167 -20.27 11.63 -5.89
C ALA A 167 -20.65 12.89 -5.10
N GLY A 168 -19.84 13.26 -4.11
CA GLY A 168 -20.04 14.46 -3.29
C GLY A 168 -19.94 15.74 -4.11
N LEU A 169 -18.89 15.86 -4.93
CA LEU A 169 -18.68 17.01 -5.82
C LEU A 169 -19.77 17.16 -6.91
N ARG A 170 -20.43 16.05 -7.28
CA ARG A 170 -21.55 16.04 -8.23
C ARG A 170 -22.90 16.38 -7.59
N LEU A 171 -23.01 16.40 -6.25
CA LEU A 171 -24.24 16.82 -5.60
C LEU A 171 -24.53 18.29 -5.93
N ARG A 172 -25.67 18.53 -6.58
CA ARG A 172 -26.18 19.86 -6.90
C ARG A 172 -27.53 20.06 -6.23
N PHE A 173 -27.66 21.17 -5.52
CA PHE A 173 -28.94 21.64 -5.02
C PHE A 173 -29.59 22.54 -6.08
N ALA A 174 -30.38 21.94 -6.97
CA ALA A 174 -30.95 22.66 -8.12
C ALA A 174 -32.19 23.50 -7.74
N ARG A 175 -33.07 22.95 -6.88
CA ARG A 175 -34.33 23.59 -6.51
C ARG A 175 -34.66 23.33 -5.05
N ARG A 176 -35.45 24.23 -4.45
CA ARG A 176 -35.92 24.11 -3.05
C ARG A 176 -36.69 22.82 -2.77
N ALA A 177 -37.43 22.30 -3.75
CA ALA A 177 -38.16 21.03 -3.61
C ALA A 177 -37.24 19.82 -3.46
N ASP A 178 -35.97 19.92 -3.89
CA ASP A 178 -35.00 18.83 -3.84
C ASP A 178 -34.17 18.85 -2.54
N LEU A 179 -34.51 19.72 -1.57
CA LEU A 179 -33.72 19.91 -0.35
C LEU A 179 -33.55 18.63 0.46
N GLU A 180 -34.63 17.87 0.61
CA GLU A 180 -34.62 16.61 1.34
C GLU A 180 -33.75 15.56 0.63
N ILE A 181 -33.87 15.43 -0.69
CA ILE A 181 -33.05 14.50 -1.49
C ILE A 181 -31.57 14.89 -1.43
N PHE A 182 -31.26 16.19 -1.53
CA PHE A 182 -29.89 16.70 -1.42
C PHE A 182 -29.29 16.41 -0.04
N TYR A 183 -30.06 16.65 1.02
CA TYR A 183 -29.65 16.38 2.40
C TYR A 183 -29.39 14.89 2.62
N LEU A 184 -30.32 14.01 2.23
CA LEU A 184 -30.16 12.56 2.37
C LEU A 184 -28.90 12.06 1.65
N LYS A 185 -28.68 12.47 0.40
CA LYS A 185 -27.47 12.09 -0.35
C LYS A 185 -26.19 12.63 0.28
N SER A 186 -26.24 13.83 0.84
CA SER A 186 -25.08 14.41 1.54
C SER A 186 -24.76 13.59 2.78
N VAL A 187 -25.77 13.20 3.58
CA VAL A 187 -25.59 12.33 4.76
C VAL A 187 -25.04 10.95 4.36
N GLU A 188 -25.52 10.34 3.28
CA GLU A 188 -24.99 9.08 2.75
C GLU A 188 -23.50 9.20 2.39
N ILE A 189 -23.12 10.27 1.70
CA ILE A 189 -21.73 10.50 1.27
C ILE A 189 -20.81 10.75 2.48
N PHE A 190 -21.26 11.54 3.46
CA PHE A 190 -20.50 11.73 4.69
C PHE A 190 -20.37 10.44 5.49
N SER A 191 -21.42 9.63 5.56
CA SER A 191 -21.38 8.33 6.24
C SER A 191 -20.38 7.37 5.57
N GLU A 192 -20.31 7.38 4.23
CA GLU A 192 -19.29 6.63 3.49
C GLU A 192 -17.88 7.17 3.73
N PHE A 193 -17.71 8.50 3.83
CA PHE A 193 -16.41 9.08 4.22
C PHE A 193 -16.02 8.75 5.65
N ASP A 194 -16.95 8.70 6.60
CA ASP A 194 -16.68 8.27 7.97
C ASP A 194 -16.26 6.80 8.00
N TYR A 195 -16.94 5.96 7.21
CA TYR A 195 -16.57 4.56 7.01
C TYR A 195 -15.16 4.43 6.43
N LEU A 196 -14.84 5.17 5.37
CA LEU A 196 -13.52 5.20 4.73
C LEU A 196 -12.45 5.79 5.66
N GLY A 197 -12.81 6.82 6.41
CA GLY A 197 -11.97 7.49 7.40
C GLY A 197 -11.51 6.51 8.49
N ASN A 198 -12.31 5.52 8.86
CA ASN A 198 -11.88 4.47 9.78
C ASN A 198 -10.72 3.61 9.23
N PHE A 199 -10.55 3.52 7.91
CA PHE A 199 -9.41 2.83 7.29
C PHE A 199 -8.18 3.73 7.19
N LEU A 200 -8.38 5.05 7.12
CA LEU A 200 -7.31 6.05 6.96
C LEU A 200 -6.80 6.62 8.28
N THR A 201 -7.62 6.62 9.33
CA THR A 201 -7.29 7.29 10.59
C THR A 201 -6.12 6.58 11.26
N PRO A 202 -5.01 7.28 11.51
CA PRO A 202 -3.88 6.72 12.24
C PRO A 202 -4.32 6.27 13.65
N LEU A 203 -3.80 5.12 14.09
CA LEU A 203 -4.24 4.40 15.29
C LEU A 203 -4.19 5.21 16.61
N SER A 204 -3.43 6.31 16.69
CA SER A 204 -3.33 7.12 17.92
C SER A 204 -4.34 8.27 18.05
N GLU A 205 -4.89 8.80 16.96
CA GLU A 205 -5.75 10.01 17.03
C GLU A 205 -7.21 9.71 17.39
N THR A 206 -7.64 8.45 17.28
CA THR A 206 -8.99 8.02 17.69
C THR A 206 -9.18 7.95 19.20
N ARG A 207 -8.13 8.13 20.00
CA ARG A 207 -8.19 8.03 21.47
C ARG A 207 -8.61 9.33 22.16
N ASP A 208 -8.21 10.49 21.63
CA ASP A 208 -8.35 11.76 22.35
C ASP A 208 -9.61 12.55 21.97
N ASN A 209 -10.15 12.38 20.75
CA ASN A 209 -11.31 13.14 20.26
C ASN A 209 -12.69 12.61 20.71
N TYR A 210 -12.75 11.46 21.40
CA TYR A 210 -14.02 10.83 21.81
C TYR A 210 -14.16 10.69 23.34
N ALA A 211 -13.50 11.58 24.09
CA ALA A 211 -13.50 11.56 25.55
C ALA A 211 -14.84 11.94 26.21
N GLU A 212 -15.85 12.43 25.48
CA GLU A 212 -17.15 12.82 26.07
C GLU A 212 -18.33 11.99 25.52
N GLY A 213 -18.62 10.87 26.18
CA GLY A 213 -20.01 10.44 26.43
C GLY A 213 -20.62 9.36 25.55
N MET A 214 -20.04 8.99 24.41
CA MET A 214 -20.51 7.84 23.61
C MET A 214 -19.48 6.71 23.65
N PRO A 215 -19.78 5.55 24.25
CA PRO A 215 -18.87 4.41 24.21
C PRO A 215 -18.86 3.86 22.79
N LEU A 216 -17.87 4.28 21.99
CA LEU A 216 -17.44 3.49 20.83
C LEU A 216 -17.14 2.06 21.33
N PRO A 217 -17.45 1.01 20.54
CA PRO A 217 -17.07 -0.35 20.87
C PRO A 217 -15.56 -0.36 21.12
N LYS A 218 -15.15 -0.51 22.38
CA LYS A 218 -13.75 -0.56 22.78
C LYS A 218 -13.05 -1.61 21.93
N GLY A 219 -12.16 -1.16 21.05
CA GLY A 219 -11.25 -2.04 20.33
C GLY A 219 -11.84 -2.71 19.09
N TRP A 220 -12.57 -1.99 18.23
CA TRP A 220 -12.86 -2.55 16.89
C TRP A 220 -11.56 -3.01 16.20
N TYR A 221 -10.48 -2.24 16.31
CA TYR A 221 -9.14 -2.58 15.84
C TYR A 221 -8.48 -3.77 16.59
N LYS A 222 -8.93 -4.08 17.81
CA LYS A 222 -8.57 -5.33 18.52
C LYS A 222 -9.44 -6.52 18.11
N THR A 223 -10.58 -6.26 17.48
CA THR A 223 -11.55 -7.27 17.01
C THR A 223 -11.54 -7.47 15.50
N VAL A 224 -10.86 -6.64 14.71
CA VAL A 224 -10.54 -6.93 13.30
C VAL A 224 -9.40 -7.96 13.29
N VAL A 225 -9.76 -9.13 13.81
CA VAL A 225 -8.97 -10.34 13.76
C VAL A 225 -9.49 -11.10 12.56
N TYR A 226 -8.69 -11.11 11.52
CA TYR A 226 -8.99 -11.81 10.30
C TYR A 226 -8.07 -13.04 10.21
N ASN A 227 -8.65 -14.25 10.16
CA ASN A 227 -7.93 -15.53 10.27
C ASN A 227 -6.99 -15.64 11.49
N GLY A 228 -7.38 -15.07 12.63
CA GLY A 228 -6.51 -15.05 13.81
C GLY A 228 -5.38 -14.00 13.73
N ILE A 229 -5.28 -13.23 12.65
CA ILE A 229 -4.34 -12.12 12.49
C ILE A 229 -5.05 -10.81 12.80
N CYS A 230 -4.54 -10.05 13.76
CA CYS A 230 -4.98 -8.68 14.01
C CYS A 230 -4.51 -7.78 12.85
N LEU A 231 -5.40 -7.41 11.93
CA LEU A 231 -5.03 -6.64 10.72
C LEU A 231 -4.33 -5.32 11.06
N PRO A 232 -4.80 -4.51 12.03
CA PRO A 232 -4.12 -3.27 12.38
C PRO A 232 -2.70 -3.46 12.90
N GLU A 233 -2.45 -4.55 13.64
CA GLU A 233 -1.10 -4.90 14.10
C GLU A 233 -0.21 -5.32 12.93
N PHE A 234 -0.73 -6.16 12.03
CA PHE A 234 0.01 -6.63 10.87
C PHE A 234 0.35 -5.50 9.89
N TRP A 235 -0.65 -4.70 9.51
CA TRP A 235 -0.45 -3.55 8.61
C TRP A 235 0.37 -2.45 9.26
N GLY A 236 0.19 -2.18 10.55
CA GLY A 236 1.02 -1.24 11.29
C GLY A 236 2.49 -1.67 11.27
N LYS A 237 2.77 -2.97 11.45
CA LYS A 237 4.13 -3.52 11.34
C LYS A 237 4.70 -3.42 9.93
N GLN A 238 3.91 -3.73 8.90
CA GLN A 238 4.35 -3.61 7.50
C GLN A 238 4.63 -2.15 7.12
N ALA A 239 3.75 -1.23 7.50
CA ALA A 239 3.94 0.19 7.25
C ALA A 239 5.16 0.76 8.00
N LEU A 240 5.43 0.25 9.22
CA LEU A 240 6.66 0.57 9.95
C LEU A 240 7.91 0.11 9.18
N PHE A 241 7.95 -1.14 8.71
CA PHE A 241 9.08 -1.64 7.92
C PHE A 241 9.25 -0.90 6.60
N LEU A 242 8.17 -0.68 5.86
CA LEU A 242 8.19 0.09 4.61
C LEU A 242 8.75 1.50 4.85
N SER A 243 8.36 2.16 5.95
CA SER A 243 8.88 3.47 6.29
C SER A 243 10.38 3.44 6.61
N GLN A 244 10.85 2.38 7.29
CA GLN A 244 12.29 2.19 7.54
C GLN A 244 13.05 1.96 6.24
N ASP A 245 12.52 1.15 5.33
CA ASP A 245 13.15 0.83 4.05
C ASP A 245 13.21 2.06 3.13
N ILE A 246 12.15 2.88 3.09
CA ILE A 246 12.14 4.15 2.36
C ILE A 246 13.23 5.08 2.90
N LEU A 247 13.33 5.26 4.22
CA LEU A 247 14.35 6.12 4.82
C LEU A 247 15.76 5.56 4.61
N ALA A 248 15.97 4.25 4.76
CA ALA A 248 17.25 3.60 4.54
C ALA A 248 17.70 3.74 3.08
N SER A 249 16.79 3.53 2.13
CA SER A 249 17.03 3.71 0.69
C SER A 249 17.35 5.17 0.37
N ALA A 250 16.59 6.13 0.92
CA ALA A 250 16.86 7.55 0.77
C ALA A 250 18.26 7.90 1.30
N ILE A 251 18.60 7.48 2.52
CA ILE A 251 19.92 7.66 3.14
C ILE A 251 21.02 7.12 2.22
N SER A 252 20.90 5.87 1.75
CA SER A 252 21.91 5.26 0.89
C SER A 252 22.09 5.99 -0.44
N ARG A 253 21.00 6.46 -1.07
CA ARG A 253 21.06 7.22 -2.32
C ARG A 253 21.71 8.58 -2.12
N PHE A 254 21.46 9.22 -0.98
CA PHE A 254 21.98 10.53 -0.66
C PHE A 254 23.44 10.54 -0.28
N GLU A 255 23.92 9.54 0.45
CA GLU A 255 25.34 9.42 0.76
C GLU A 255 26.21 9.27 -0.49
N GLN A 256 25.64 8.73 -1.57
CA GLN A 256 26.32 8.52 -2.85
C GLN A 256 26.18 9.72 -3.81
N SER A 257 25.23 10.62 -3.56
CA SER A 257 24.92 11.73 -4.45
C SER A 257 25.67 12.99 -4.06
N ALA A 258 26.54 13.48 -4.95
CA ALA A 258 27.18 14.80 -4.82
C ALA A 258 26.18 15.96 -4.98
N ASP A 259 25.00 15.69 -5.56
CA ASP A 259 24.02 16.70 -5.99
C ASP A 259 22.72 16.64 -5.15
N LEU A 260 22.85 16.35 -3.86
CA LEU A 260 21.76 16.34 -2.87
C LEU A 260 20.91 17.62 -2.91
N SER A 261 21.54 18.78 -3.13
CA SER A 261 20.88 20.08 -3.22
C SER A 261 20.02 20.28 -4.47
N MET A 262 20.14 19.41 -5.48
CA MET A 262 19.36 19.49 -6.72
C MET A 262 18.12 18.59 -6.71
N MET A 263 17.87 17.87 -5.61
CA MET A 263 16.67 17.06 -5.45
C MET A 263 15.41 17.92 -5.47
N PRO A 264 14.29 17.42 -6.03
CA PRO A 264 13.02 18.11 -5.95
C PRO A 264 12.53 18.23 -4.50
N ASP A 265 11.84 19.34 -4.23
CA ASP A 265 11.14 19.61 -2.98
C ASP A 265 10.20 18.49 -2.55
N SER A 266 9.53 17.83 -3.51
CA SER A 266 8.65 16.70 -3.25
C SER A 266 9.38 15.49 -2.66
N ALA A 267 10.63 15.25 -3.05
CA ALA A 267 11.43 14.17 -2.47
C ALA A 267 11.70 14.44 -0.98
N PHE A 268 12.08 15.68 -0.65
CA PHE A 268 12.27 16.09 0.75
C PHE A 268 10.97 16.01 1.56
N ALA A 269 9.84 16.42 0.98
CA ALA A 269 8.53 16.28 1.61
C ALA A 269 8.19 14.81 1.91
N MET A 270 8.41 13.90 0.96
CA MET A 270 8.20 12.46 1.18
C MET A 270 9.06 11.92 2.31
N ILE A 271 10.35 12.25 2.34
CA ILE A 271 11.25 11.82 3.42
C ILE A 271 10.76 12.32 4.78
N CYS A 272 10.33 13.59 4.84
CA CYS A 272 9.78 14.17 6.07
C CYS A 272 8.49 13.49 6.50
N TYR A 273 7.61 13.17 5.55
CA TYR A 273 6.37 12.44 5.81
C TYR A 273 6.66 11.03 6.32
N THR A 274 7.56 10.29 5.68
CA THR A 274 7.97 8.95 6.12
C THR A 274 8.59 8.97 7.51
N ALA A 275 9.47 9.95 7.80
CA ALA A 275 10.05 10.14 9.12
C ALA A 275 8.99 10.49 10.18
N ALA A 276 8.03 11.37 9.84
CA ALA A 276 6.95 11.73 10.73
C ALA A 276 6.04 10.54 11.04
N TYR A 277 5.70 9.74 10.03
CA TYR A 277 4.96 8.51 10.20
C TYR A 277 5.68 7.53 11.14
N LEU A 278 7.01 7.38 10.99
CA LEU A 278 7.82 6.53 11.86
C LEU A 278 7.74 6.98 13.33
N VAL A 279 7.91 8.28 13.60
CA VAL A 279 7.78 8.84 14.96
C VAL A 279 6.37 8.66 15.49
N HIS A 280 5.36 8.89 14.66
CA HIS A 280 3.96 8.71 15.01
C HIS A 280 3.69 7.28 15.49
N VAL A 281 4.13 6.26 14.75
CA VAL A 281 3.98 4.84 15.16
C VAL A 281 4.62 4.59 16.53
N LYS A 282 5.77 5.19 16.82
CA LYS A 282 6.43 5.06 18.13
C LYS A 282 5.61 5.71 19.26
N ILE A 283 5.03 6.89 19.00
CA ILE A 283 4.11 7.56 19.93
C ILE A 283 2.88 6.69 20.16
N SER A 284 2.24 6.19 19.09
CA SER A 284 1.05 5.34 19.20
C SER A 284 1.34 4.07 20.02
N ALA A 285 2.48 3.42 19.81
CA ALA A 285 2.87 2.23 20.57
C ALA A 285 3.12 2.53 22.05
N LEU A 286 3.77 3.66 22.36
CA LEU A 286 3.96 4.13 23.72
C LEU A 286 2.61 4.42 24.39
N GLN A 287 1.71 5.13 23.73
CA GLN A 287 0.42 5.47 24.30
C GLN A 287 -0.49 4.24 24.47
N ALA A 288 -0.54 3.35 23.47
CA ALA A 288 -1.47 2.23 23.43
C ALA A 288 -1.07 1.08 24.36
N VAL A 289 0.23 0.77 24.44
CA VAL A 289 0.74 -0.43 25.15
C VAL A 289 1.76 -0.07 26.24
N ASN A 290 2.13 1.21 26.37
CA ASN A 290 3.24 1.65 27.24
C ASN A 290 4.56 0.94 26.89
N ILE A 291 4.75 0.62 25.60
CA ILE A 291 5.96 -0.02 25.08
C ILE A 291 6.76 1.02 24.30
N ARG A 292 8.01 1.23 24.72
CA ARG A 292 8.99 1.92 23.91
C ARG A 292 9.41 1.00 22.76
N ILE A 293 9.43 1.50 21.53
CA ILE A 293 10.02 0.79 20.38
C ILE A 293 11.48 1.26 20.24
N PRO A 294 12.48 0.55 20.79
CA PRO A 294 13.88 0.86 20.54
C PRO A 294 14.32 0.34 19.16
N GLY A 295 15.44 0.86 18.64
CA GLY A 295 16.22 0.16 17.63
C GLY A 295 16.67 1.02 16.44
N SER A 296 16.67 0.41 15.26
CA SER A 296 17.17 0.98 14.00
C SER A 296 16.44 2.26 13.58
N SER A 297 15.17 2.42 13.94
CA SER A 297 14.38 3.61 13.63
C SER A 297 14.97 4.89 14.21
N ASP A 298 15.58 4.84 15.39
CA ASP A 298 16.22 6.02 16.01
C ASP A 298 17.46 6.46 15.24
N MET A 299 18.27 5.49 14.82
CA MET A 299 19.44 5.75 13.99
C MET A 299 19.03 6.27 12.61
N LEU A 300 17.97 5.72 12.01
CA LEU A 300 17.43 6.19 10.73
C LEU A 300 16.95 7.65 10.84
N LEU A 301 16.13 7.98 11.83
CA LEU A 301 15.63 9.35 12.03
C LEU A 301 16.77 10.35 12.24
N GLN A 302 17.75 10.00 13.07
CA GLN A 302 18.94 10.81 13.28
C GLN A 302 19.73 11.00 11.99
N ARG A 303 19.97 9.92 11.24
CA ARG A 303 20.75 9.95 10.00
C ARG A 303 20.03 10.72 8.89
N THR A 304 18.71 10.55 8.76
CA THR A 304 17.87 11.34 7.85
C THR A 304 18.00 12.83 8.16
N ARG A 305 17.97 13.23 9.43
CA ARG A 305 18.16 14.63 9.83
C ARG A 305 19.52 15.17 9.41
N GLU A 306 20.60 14.41 9.65
CA GLU A 306 21.97 14.79 9.25
C GLU A 306 22.08 15.02 7.73
N ILE A 307 21.50 14.11 6.95
CA ILE A 307 21.51 14.21 5.49
C ILE A 307 20.70 15.41 5.00
N LEU A 308 19.49 15.62 5.54
CA LEU A 308 18.69 16.80 5.21
C LEU A 308 19.44 18.10 5.53
N MET A 309 20.16 18.15 6.65
CA MET A 309 21.01 19.29 7.01
C MET A 309 22.20 19.48 6.06
N SER A 310 22.79 18.39 5.55
CA SER A 310 23.86 18.47 4.55
C SER A 310 23.39 18.99 3.18
N ALA A 311 22.08 18.85 2.87
CA ALA A 311 21.45 19.32 1.65
C ALA A 311 21.00 20.81 1.72
N VAL A 312 21.25 21.50 2.83
CA VAL A 312 20.80 22.87 3.04
C VAL A 312 21.69 23.86 2.28
N CYS A 313 21.13 24.55 1.29
CA CYS A 313 21.79 25.66 0.62
C CYS A 313 21.46 27.04 1.22
N ALA A 314 20.33 27.16 1.92
CA ALA A 314 19.88 28.38 2.59
C ALA A 314 19.02 28.05 3.82
N PRO A 315 18.95 28.92 4.85
CA PRO A 315 18.19 28.64 6.08
C PRO A 315 16.69 28.34 5.88
N ASP A 316 16.10 28.89 4.82
CA ASP A 316 14.68 28.71 4.46
C ASP A 316 14.48 27.64 3.38
N HIS A 317 15.51 26.86 3.08
CA HIS A 317 15.43 25.75 2.13
C HIS A 317 14.61 24.59 2.74
N ILE A 318 13.83 23.88 1.91
CA ILE A 318 12.92 22.81 2.36
C ILE A 318 13.60 21.70 3.17
N PRO A 319 14.82 21.23 2.85
CA PRO A 319 15.58 20.29 3.70
C PRO A 319 15.84 20.80 5.12
N ALA A 320 16.08 22.11 5.29
CA ALA A 320 16.30 22.71 6.62
C ALA A 320 15.01 22.69 7.44
N HIS A 321 13.87 22.97 6.81
CA HIS A 321 12.56 22.81 7.44
C HIS A 321 12.28 21.36 7.80
N GLY A 322 12.56 20.43 6.88
CA GLY A 322 12.42 18.99 7.09
C GLY A 322 13.23 18.47 8.27
N ALA A 323 14.52 18.82 8.34
CA ALA A 323 15.39 18.44 9.44
C ALA A 323 14.91 18.96 10.80
N ARG A 324 14.48 20.24 10.86
CA ARG A 324 13.92 20.84 12.09
C ARG A 324 12.60 20.18 12.50
N PHE A 325 11.75 19.88 11.53
CA PHE A 325 10.47 19.20 11.76
C PHE A 325 10.68 17.80 12.34
N ILE A 326 11.56 16.99 11.75
CA ILE A 326 11.89 15.66 12.28
C ILE A 326 12.46 15.75 13.69
N ALA A 327 13.37 16.70 13.95
CA ALA A 327 13.92 16.91 15.30
C ALA A 327 12.82 17.20 16.33
N MET A 328 11.89 18.10 16.01
CA MET A 328 10.77 18.45 16.88
C MET A 328 9.87 17.25 17.19
N LEU A 329 9.60 16.39 16.20
CA LEU A 329 8.82 15.18 16.41
C LEU A 329 9.54 14.18 17.34
N VAL A 330 10.83 13.96 17.12
CA VAL A 330 11.65 13.07 17.96
C VAL A 330 11.73 13.60 19.40
N ASP A 331 11.94 14.90 19.58
CA ASP A 331 11.99 15.53 20.90
C ASP A 331 10.65 15.40 21.63
N SER A 332 9.53 15.55 20.90
CA SER A 332 8.18 15.34 21.44
C SER A 332 7.96 13.89 21.88
N TYR A 333 8.42 12.92 21.09
CA TYR A 333 8.36 11.51 21.48
C TYR A 333 9.19 11.22 22.75
N GLU A 334 10.44 11.69 22.81
CA GLU A 334 11.31 11.49 23.98
C GLU A 334 10.81 12.24 25.23
N ALA A 335 10.09 13.35 25.07
CA ALA A 335 9.36 13.98 26.18
C ALA A 335 8.27 13.06 26.73
N GLN A 336 7.44 12.48 25.87
CA GLN A 336 6.38 11.54 26.29
C GLN A 336 6.95 10.29 26.97
N VAL A 337 8.06 9.73 26.46
CA VAL A 337 8.75 8.60 27.10
C VAL A 337 9.17 8.94 28.53
N ARG A 338 9.72 10.15 28.76
CA ARG A 338 10.11 10.61 30.10
C ARG A 338 8.92 10.77 31.03
N GLU A 339 7.81 11.32 30.54
CA GLU A 339 6.58 11.46 31.30
C GLU A 339 5.99 10.10 31.71
N SER A 340 5.94 9.13 30.78
CA SER A 340 5.46 7.77 31.07
C SER A 340 6.30 7.05 32.13
N LEU A 341 7.62 7.27 32.14
CA LEU A 341 8.52 6.69 33.16
C LEU A 341 8.31 7.30 34.55
N GLN A 342 7.92 8.57 34.65
CA GLN A 342 7.65 9.22 35.94
C GLN A 342 6.32 8.79 36.56
N HIS A 343 5.33 8.46 35.72
CA HIS A 343 3.98 8.08 36.17
C HIS A 343 3.84 6.60 36.51
N GLN A 344 4.90 5.79 36.37
CA GLN A 344 4.88 4.41 36.82
C GLN A 344 4.92 4.42 38.36
N PRO A 345 3.80 4.15 39.06
CA PRO A 345 3.79 4.19 40.51
C PRO A 345 4.87 3.22 41.02
N ALA A 346 5.63 3.64 42.00
CA ALA A 346 6.57 2.78 42.70
C ALA A 346 5.78 1.68 43.44
N ASP A 347 5.31 0.69 42.70
CA ASP A 347 4.55 -0.46 43.21
C ASP A 347 5.45 -1.43 44.00
N GLY A 348 6.69 -1.00 44.27
CA GLY A 348 7.59 -1.57 45.25
C GLY A 348 7.11 -1.30 46.68
N ASN A 349 5.97 -1.89 47.07
CA ASN A 349 5.79 -2.34 48.46
C ASN A 349 4.58 -3.26 48.72
N ARG A 350 3.94 -3.86 47.69
CA ARG A 350 2.90 -4.87 47.95
C ARG A 350 3.48 -6.26 48.23
N ARG A 351 4.10 -6.35 49.41
CA ARG A 351 4.22 -7.50 50.33
C ARG A 351 4.45 -8.88 49.70
N GLU A 352 5.70 -9.33 49.84
CA GLU A 352 6.01 -10.68 50.31
C GLU A 352 5.06 -11.05 51.47
N GLY A 353 4.22 -12.06 51.25
CA GLY A 353 3.27 -12.49 52.26
C GLY A 353 2.13 -13.32 51.69
N SER A 354 2.44 -14.39 50.96
CA SER A 354 1.51 -15.51 50.84
C SER A 354 2.26 -16.83 51.02
N PRO A 355 1.84 -17.66 51.98
CA PRO A 355 2.56 -18.87 52.39
C PRO A 355 2.37 -20.01 51.37
N HIS A 356 3.42 -20.82 51.26
CA HIS A 356 3.50 -22.15 50.64
C HIS A 356 2.23 -22.69 49.97
N ARG A 357 2.20 -22.65 48.64
CA ARG A 357 1.48 -23.63 47.83
C ARG A 357 2.50 -24.66 47.34
N THR A 358 2.50 -25.81 48.01
CA THR A 358 3.26 -27.01 47.66
C THR A 358 2.92 -27.46 46.24
N VAL A 359 3.94 -27.49 45.38
CA VAL A 359 3.89 -28.12 44.06
C VAL A 359 4.17 -29.61 44.25
N PRO A 360 3.30 -30.53 43.80
CA PRO A 360 3.61 -31.95 43.82
C PRO A 360 4.64 -32.29 42.74
N GLN A 361 5.70 -32.97 43.20
CA GLN A 361 6.75 -33.55 42.39
C GLN A 361 6.19 -34.76 41.63
N ALA A 362 6.02 -34.65 40.32
CA ALA A 362 5.65 -35.77 39.46
C ALA A 362 6.88 -36.26 38.70
N THR A 363 7.35 -37.44 39.12
CA THR A 363 8.27 -38.34 38.44
C THR A 363 7.83 -38.65 37.01
N GLY A 364 8.81 -38.79 36.12
CA GLY A 364 8.59 -39.06 34.70
C GLY A 364 7.93 -40.40 34.41
N SER A 365 7.11 -40.39 33.35
CA SER A 365 6.76 -41.56 32.55
C SER A 365 6.48 -41.09 31.11
N LEU A 366 7.17 -41.73 30.16
CA LEU A 366 6.86 -41.67 28.73
C LEU A 366 5.39 -42.05 28.51
N LEU A 367 4.64 -41.21 27.79
CA LEU A 367 3.36 -41.58 27.21
C LEU A 367 3.46 -41.52 25.69
N THR A 368 3.61 -42.73 25.16
CA THR A 368 3.33 -43.17 23.80
C THR A 368 1.95 -42.70 23.35
N ILE A 369 1.88 -42.01 22.21
CA ILE A 369 0.63 -41.66 21.54
C ILE A 369 0.13 -42.91 20.76
N PRO A 370 -1.13 -43.35 20.93
CA PRO A 370 -1.67 -44.47 20.18
C PRO A 370 -2.10 -44.03 18.78
N SER A 371 -1.56 -44.73 17.78
CA SER A 371 -2.04 -44.68 16.39
C SER A 371 -3.41 -45.37 16.26
N PRO A 372 -4.34 -44.85 15.45
CA PRO A 372 -5.56 -45.56 15.10
C PRO A 372 -5.24 -46.65 14.07
N SER A 373 -5.51 -47.89 14.45
CA SER A 373 -5.49 -49.08 13.60
C SER A 373 -6.68 -49.08 12.64
N LEU A 374 -6.42 -48.91 11.35
CA LEU A 374 -7.29 -49.39 10.27
C LEU A 374 -6.70 -50.70 9.73
N SER A 375 -7.40 -51.79 10.00
CA SER A 375 -7.03 -53.13 9.58
C SER A 375 -7.56 -53.47 8.19
N ASN A 376 -6.64 -53.96 7.36
CA ASN A 376 -6.76 -54.99 6.32
C ASN A 376 -7.65 -54.75 5.08
N GLY A 377 -6.98 -54.77 3.91
CA GLY A 377 -7.64 -54.84 2.62
C GLY A 377 -6.75 -55.04 1.39
N ARG A 378 -5.82 -56.01 1.43
CA ARG A 378 -5.20 -56.74 0.29
C ARG A 378 -4.12 -56.09 -0.58
N ASP A 379 -3.12 -56.93 -0.79
CA ASP A 379 -1.99 -56.87 -1.71
C ASP A 379 -2.36 -56.69 -3.18
N HIS A 380 -1.56 -55.91 -3.89
CA HIS A 380 -0.97 -56.33 -5.15
C HIS A 380 0.38 -55.63 -5.36
N ASP A 381 1.43 -56.44 -5.36
CA ASP A 381 2.73 -56.17 -5.95
C ASP A 381 2.60 -55.68 -7.40
N LEU A 382 3.39 -54.68 -7.79
CA LEU A 382 4.19 -54.67 -9.02
C LEU A 382 5.16 -53.47 -9.03
N ARG A 383 6.45 -53.79 -9.07
CA ARG A 383 7.58 -52.90 -9.33
C ARG A 383 7.44 -52.16 -10.67
N SER A 384 7.85 -50.89 -10.73
CA SER A 384 8.59 -50.40 -11.91
C SER A 384 9.44 -49.13 -11.60
N PRO A 385 10.74 -49.11 -11.97
CA PRO A 385 11.68 -48.03 -11.70
C PRO A 385 11.69 -46.99 -12.85
N ALA A 386 10.62 -46.20 -12.97
CA ALA A 386 10.47 -45.25 -14.10
C ALA A 386 10.50 -43.76 -13.72
N LEU A 387 10.60 -43.39 -12.44
CA LEU A 387 10.44 -41.98 -12.00
C LEU A 387 11.72 -41.28 -11.53
N MET A 388 12.89 -41.91 -11.60
CA MET A 388 14.18 -41.23 -11.32
C MET A 388 14.94 -40.78 -12.58
N HIS A 389 14.44 -41.08 -13.78
CA HIS A 389 15.11 -40.69 -15.03
C HIS A 389 14.52 -39.44 -15.71
N MET A 390 13.41 -38.90 -15.21
CA MET A 390 12.76 -37.67 -15.74
C MET A 390 13.22 -36.38 -15.04
N ALA A 391 13.80 -36.45 -13.83
CA ALA A 391 14.30 -35.27 -13.12
C ALA A 391 15.72 -34.83 -13.56
N ARG A 392 16.36 -35.54 -14.50
CA ARG A 392 17.70 -35.22 -15.05
C ARG A 392 17.73 -34.86 -16.53
N GLN A 393 16.58 -34.82 -17.21
CA GLN A 393 16.50 -34.44 -18.63
C GLN A 393 15.84 -33.07 -18.89
N LEU A 394 15.50 -32.30 -17.85
CA LEU A 394 15.02 -30.93 -18.00
C LEU A 394 16.08 -29.84 -17.73
N ASP A 395 17.35 -30.23 -17.61
CA ASP A 395 18.47 -29.29 -17.34
C ASP A 395 19.48 -29.20 -18.51
N VAL A 396 19.15 -29.76 -19.68
CA VAL A 396 20.00 -29.66 -20.88
C VAL A 396 19.11 -29.45 -22.11
N GLY A 397 18.78 -28.18 -22.39
CA GLY A 397 18.24 -27.83 -23.71
C GLY A 397 17.18 -26.74 -23.72
N LEU A 398 17.50 -25.53 -23.24
CA LEU A 398 16.92 -24.29 -23.76
C LEU A 398 17.94 -23.17 -23.52
N GLY A 399 18.83 -23.03 -24.50
CA GLY A 399 19.82 -21.96 -24.56
C GLY A 399 19.16 -20.59 -24.69
N THR A 400 19.70 -19.64 -23.93
CA THR A 400 19.81 -18.22 -24.27
C THR A 400 18.52 -17.47 -24.67
N HIS A 401 17.54 -17.38 -23.78
CA HIS A 401 16.59 -16.24 -23.78
C HIS A 401 16.08 -15.80 -22.37
N GLY A 402 16.58 -16.38 -21.28
CA GLY A 402 16.05 -16.15 -19.92
C GLY A 402 16.54 -14.91 -19.17
N ALA A 403 17.51 -14.15 -19.68
CA ALA A 403 18.09 -13.00 -18.97
C ALA A 403 17.30 -11.69 -19.13
N ALA A 404 16.41 -11.60 -20.13
CA ALA A 404 15.56 -10.42 -20.34
C ALA A 404 14.39 -10.36 -19.33
N ASN A 405 13.75 -11.50 -19.05
CA ASN A 405 12.57 -11.54 -18.16
C ASN A 405 12.88 -11.20 -16.70
N ALA A 406 14.05 -11.55 -16.16
CA ALA A 406 14.39 -11.23 -14.77
C ALA A 406 14.63 -9.71 -14.58
N ARG A 407 15.26 -9.06 -15.58
CA ARG A 407 15.45 -7.60 -15.58
C ARG A 407 14.16 -6.85 -15.83
N ASP A 408 13.27 -7.37 -16.67
CA ASP A 408 11.95 -6.76 -16.91
C ASP A 408 11.04 -6.85 -15.68
N VAL A 409 11.16 -7.92 -14.88
CA VAL A 409 10.48 -8.05 -13.57
C VAL A 409 11.08 -7.06 -12.55
N GLU A 410 12.40 -6.94 -12.48
CA GLU A 410 13.07 -6.02 -11.54
C GLU A 410 12.82 -4.53 -11.87
N ILE A 411 12.76 -4.18 -13.16
CA ILE A 411 12.40 -2.84 -13.62
C ILE A 411 10.91 -2.55 -13.35
N ARG A 412 10.01 -3.52 -13.57
CA ARG A 412 8.59 -3.40 -13.23
C ARG A 412 8.37 -3.23 -11.72
N GLU A 413 9.08 -3.99 -10.89
CA GLU A 413 9.07 -3.88 -9.42
C GLU A 413 9.57 -2.50 -8.96
N SER A 414 10.66 -1.99 -9.54
CA SER A 414 11.19 -0.67 -9.21
C SER A 414 10.25 0.48 -9.63
N ILE A 415 9.56 0.35 -10.77
CA ILE A 415 8.56 1.32 -11.23
C ILE A 415 7.32 1.27 -10.33
N LEU A 416 6.90 0.08 -9.88
CA LEU A 416 5.80 -0.09 -8.92
C LEU A 416 6.11 0.55 -7.56
N VAL A 417 7.35 0.47 -7.06
CA VAL A 417 7.77 1.13 -5.81
C VAL A 417 7.77 2.65 -5.93
N GLU A 418 8.27 3.22 -7.03
CA GLU A 418 8.17 4.67 -7.29
C GLU A 418 6.73 5.13 -7.51
N PHE A 419 5.88 4.25 -8.04
CA PHE A 419 4.45 4.48 -8.21
C PHE A 419 3.67 4.42 -6.88
N GLU A 420 4.06 3.56 -5.94
CA GLU A 420 3.50 3.52 -4.58
C GLU A 420 3.81 4.80 -3.79
N LEU A 421 5.01 5.36 -3.99
CA LEU A 421 5.38 6.68 -3.46
C LEU A 421 4.51 7.81 -4.03
N ALA A 422 4.03 7.68 -5.27
CA ALA A 422 3.15 8.66 -5.90
C ALA A 422 1.67 8.51 -5.52
N LEU A 423 1.21 7.30 -5.16
CA LEU A 423 -0.17 7.02 -4.73
C LEU A 423 -0.42 7.21 -3.22
N THR A 424 0.65 7.35 -2.42
CA THR A 424 0.56 7.75 -1.00
C THR A 424 0.64 9.27 -0.80
N LEU A 425 0.86 10.02 -1.88
CA LEU A 425 0.61 11.46 -1.99
C LEU A 425 -0.86 11.69 -2.37
#